data_AF-A0A6A2Y812-F1
#
_entry.id   AF-A0A6A2Y812-F1
#
_cell.length_a   1.000
_cell.length_b   1.000
_cell.length_c   1.000
_cell.angle_alpha   90.00
_cell.angle_beta   90.00
_cell.angle_gamma   90.00
#
_symmetry.space_group_name_H-M   'P 1'
#
loop_
_entity.id
_entity.type
_entity.pdbx_description
1 polymer ?
#
loop_
_entity_poly.entity_id
_entity_poly.type
_entity_poly.pdbx_seq_one_letter_code
_entity_poly.pdbx_strand_id
1 'polypeptide(L)'
;MEFKDCDNEGQEEEQKEAIGEEVERSKIGIMRALAEREDPSAKDADGFMIRRFLRAGDLDIEKANTMFLKYLSWRRTFLPEGFISELEISTQLADNKLCMQGVDKQGRPIVVAFGGMPKGQEKFVAIGDLEGWGYSNSDIRAYLASLSILQV
;
A
#
# COMPACT_ATOMS: atom_id res chain seq x y z
N MET A 1 -22.01 -45.01 -17.27
CA MET A 1 -22.01 -43.60 -16.83
C MET A 1 -20.78 -43.45 -15.98
N GLU A 2 -19.67 -43.04 -16.58
CA GLU A 2 -18.40 -42.85 -15.87
C GLU A 2 -18.49 -41.55 -15.07
N PHE A 3 -18.27 -41.66 -13.76
CA PHE A 3 -18.04 -40.51 -12.88
C PHE A 3 -16.61 -40.06 -13.12
N LYS A 4 -16.45 -38.99 -13.89
CA LYS A 4 -15.16 -38.33 -14.11
C LYS A 4 -15.17 -36.96 -13.45
N ASP A 5 -14.12 -36.75 -12.65
CA ASP A 5 -13.44 -35.48 -12.42
C ASP A 5 -14.18 -34.39 -11.62
N CYS A 6 -14.28 -34.56 -10.29
CA CYS A 6 -14.43 -33.42 -9.36
C CYS A 6 -13.20 -33.23 -8.46
N ASP A 7 -12.42 -34.28 -8.21
CA ASP A 7 -11.24 -34.20 -7.31
C ASP A 7 -9.99 -33.63 -7.99
N ASN A 8 -9.94 -33.62 -9.33
CA ASN A 8 -8.77 -33.17 -10.09
C ASN A 8 -8.67 -31.63 -10.22
N GLU A 9 -9.81 -30.93 -10.29
CA GLU A 9 -9.83 -29.46 -10.44
C GLU A 9 -9.33 -28.76 -9.16
N GLY A 10 -9.72 -29.24 -7.97
CA GLY A 10 -9.24 -28.69 -6.70
C GLY A 10 -7.75 -28.95 -6.46
N GLN A 11 -7.23 -30.11 -6.89
CA GLN A 11 -5.80 -30.41 -6.79
C GLN A 11 -4.95 -29.60 -7.78
N GLU A 12 -5.49 -29.28 -8.96
CA GLU A 12 -4.82 -28.40 -9.93
C GLU A 12 -4.80 -26.94 -9.47
N GLU A 13 -5.85 -26.43 -8.82
CA GLU A 13 -5.86 -25.07 -8.25
C GLU A 13 -4.88 -24.94 -7.08
N GLU A 14 -4.86 -25.91 -6.16
CA GLU A 14 -3.97 -25.91 -4.99
C GLU A 14 -2.50 -26.02 -5.42
N GLN A 15 -2.20 -26.79 -6.47
CA GLN A 15 -0.86 -26.85 -7.06
C GLN A 15 -0.49 -25.55 -7.79
N LYS A 16 -1.41 -24.91 -8.53
CA LYS A 16 -1.17 -23.63 -9.19
C LYS A 16 -0.92 -22.51 -8.17
N GLU A 17 -1.66 -22.48 -7.06
CA GLU A 17 -1.43 -21.54 -5.96
C GLU A 17 -0.07 -21.77 -5.29
N ALA A 18 0.28 -23.01 -4.98
CA ALA A 18 1.57 -23.35 -4.37
C ALA A 18 2.76 -22.95 -5.28
N ILE A 19 2.67 -23.22 -6.58
CA ILE A 19 3.67 -22.80 -7.58
C ILE A 19 3.74 -21.27 -7.65
N GLY A 20 2.59 -20.59 -7.60
CA GLY A 20 2.51 -19.13 -7.57
C GLY A 20 3.20 -18.53 -6.35
N GLU A 21 2.98 -19.09 -5.15
CA GLU A 21 3.63 -18.64 -3.92
C GLU A 21 5.14 -18.88 -3.92
N GLU A 22 5.60 -20.01 -4.46
CA GLU A 22 7.04 -20.31 -4.58
C GLU A 22 7.73 -19.34 -5.54
N VAL A 23 7.10 -19.06 -6.70
CA VAL A 23 7.60 -18.08 -7.67
C VAL A 23 7.63 -16.68 -7.06
N GLU A 24 6.60 -16.26 -6.32
CA GLU A 24 6.60 -14.98 -5.62
C GLU A 24 7.71 -14.90 -4.57
N ARG A 25 7.92 -15.95 -3.77
CA ARG A 25 9.00 -16.02 -2.77
C ARG A 25 10.38 -15.89 -3.40
N SER A 26 10.61 -16.58 -4.52
CA SER A 26 11.85 -16.48 -5.28
C SER A 26 12.10 -15.05 -5.78
N LYS A 27 11.06 -14.41 -6.36
CA LYS A 27 11.14 -13.01 -6.83
C LYS A 27 11.44 -12.01 -5.70
N ILE A 28 10.87 -12.21 -4.51
CA ILE A 28 11.18 -11.38 -3.33
C ILE A 28 12.66 -11.47 -2.99
N GLY A 29 13.24 -12.68 -2.99
CA GLY A 29 14.67 -12.88 -2.72
C GLY A 29 15.57 -12.17 -3.73
N ILE A 30 15.25 -12.28 -5.02
CA ILE A 30 16.01 -11.62 -6.09
C ILE A 30 15.89 -10.09 -5.98
N MET A 31 14.67 -9.57 -5.82
CA MET A 31 14.46 -8.14 -5.68
C MET A 31 15.13 -7.57 -4.43
N ARG A 32 15.14 -8.30 -3.32
CA ARG A 32 15.86 -7.91 -2.10
C ARG A 32 17.36 -7.76 -2.37
N ALA A 33 17.98 -8.77 -2.97
CA ALA A 33 19.41 -8.74 -3.29
C ALA A 33 19.75 -7.60 -4.25
N LEU A 34 18.89 -7.35 -5.25
CA LEU A 34 19.05 -6.25 -6.20
C LEU A 34 18.97 -4.88 -5.50
N ALA A 35 17.93 -4.68 -4.68
CA ALA A 35 17.72 -3.43 -3.96
C ALA A 35 18.85 -3.16 -2.95
N GLU A 36 19.31 -4.18 -2.21
CA GLU A 36 20.44 -4.03 -1.27
C GLU A 36 21.77 -3.71 -1.96
N ARG A 37 21.97 -4.23 -3.17
CA ARG A 37 23.15 -3.93 -3.99
C ARG A 37 23.17 -2.47 -4.43
N GLU A 38 22.02 -1.91 -4.78
CA GLU A 38 21.89 -0.55 -5.30
C GLU A 38 21.74 0.48 -4.18
N ASP A 39 21.11 0.10 -3.08
CA ASP A 39 20.90 0.91 -1.90
C ASP A 39 21.07 0.06 -0.62
N PRO A 40 22.17 0.23 0.13
CA PRO A 40 22.40 -0.50 1.36
C PRO A 40 21.32 -0.32 2.44
N SER A 41 20.53 0.76 2.39
CA SER A 41 19.41 0.98 3.32
C SER A 41 18.22 0.06 3.06
N ALA A 42 18.18 -0.64 1.93
CA ALA A 42 17.16 -1.64 1.62
C ALA A 42 17.22 -2.88 2.53
N LYS A 43 18.30 -3.07 3.31
CA LYS A 43 18.41 -4.18 4.27
C LYS A 43 17.31 -4.20 5.32
N ASP A 44 16.79 -3.02 5.66
CA ASP A 44 15.72 -2.87 6.65
C ASP A 44 14.31 -3.13 6.04
N ALA A 45 14.25 -3.48 4.75
CA ALA A 45 13.00 -3.70 4.04
C ALA A 45 12.42 -5.09 4.31
N ASP A 46 11.24 -5.11 4.93
CA ASP A 46 10.48 -6.34 5.17
C ASP A 46 10.05 -7.02 3.85
N GLY A 47 9.96 -8.35 3.86
CA GLY A 47 9.54 -9.15 2.70
C GLY A 47 8.13 -8.81 2.24
N PHE A 48 7.23 -8.44 3.17
CA PHE A 48 5.90 -7.95 2.83
C PHE A 48 5.94 -6.61 2.07
N MET A 49 6.88 -5.72 2.41
CA MET A 49 7.07 -4.46 1.69
C MET A 49 7.52 -4.74 0.25
N ILE A 50 8.52 -5.60 0.06
CA ILE A 50 9.03 -5.99 -1.26
C ILE A 50 7.91 -6.62 -2.12
N ARG A 51 7.09 -7.50 -1.52
CA ARG A 51 5.93 -8.12 -2.19
C ARG A 51 4.93 -7.09 -2.73
N ARG A 52 4.69 -5.99 -2.00
CA ARG A 52 3.80 -4.90 -2.47
C ARG A 52 4.34 -4.23 -3.74
N PHE A 53 5.64 -3.96 -3.80
CA PHE A 53 6.25 -3.35 -4.98
C PHE A 53 6.31 -4.31 -6.16
N LEU A 54 6.55 -5.61 -5.92
CA LEU A 54 6.44 -6.63 -6.97
C LEU A 54 5.03 -6.65 -7.56
N ARG A 55 3.98 -6.64 -6.74
CA ARG A 55 2.59 -6.61 -7.23
C ARG A 55 2.28 -5.33 -8.02
N ALA A 56 2.72 -4.17 -7.54
CA ALA A 56 2.53 -2.90 -8.25
C ALA A 56 3.35 -2.82 -9.55
N GLY A 57 4.44 -3.59 -9.65
CA GLY A 57 5.28 -3.74 -10.83
C GLY A 57 4.88 -4.90 -11.74
N ASP A 58 3.67 -5.48 -11.61
CA ASP A 58 3.21 -6.63 -12.40
C ASP A 58 4.12 -7.87 -12.29
N LEU A 59 4.73 -8.06 -11.12
CA LEU A 59 5.75 -9.07 -10.80
C LEU A 59 7.03 -8.96 -11.65
N ASP A 60 7.26 -7.82 -12.30
CA ASP A 60 8.52 -7.47 -12.97
C ASP A 60 9.51 -6.88 -11.96
N ILE A 61 10.69 -7.50 -11.87
CA ILE A 61 11.69 -7.17 -10.85
C ILE A 61 12.29 -5.79 -11.09
N GLU A 62 12.56 -5.40 -12.34
CA GLU A 62 13.21 -4.13 -12.66
C GLU A 62 12.26 -2.94 -12.45
N LYS A 63 11.01 -3.10 -12.89
CA LYS A 63 9.94 -2.11 -12.64
C LYS A 63 9.70 -1.94 -11.15
N ALA A 64 9.58 -3.05 -10.41
CA ALA A 64 9.38 -3.03 -8.97
C ALA A 64 10.59 -2.41 -8.23
N ASN A 65 11.82 -2.76 -8.61
CA ASN A 65 13.04 -2.20 -8.03
C ASN A 65 13.16 -0.69 -8.28
N THR A 66 12.86 -0.25 -9.50
CA THR A 66 12.83 1.19 -9.84
C THR A 66 11.82 1.94 -8.97
N MET A 67 10.62 1.39 -8.76
CA MET A 67 9.62 1.98 -7.87
C MET A 67 10.09 1.98 -6.41
N PHE A 68 10.72 0.90 -5.98
CA PHE A 68 11.19 0.72 -4.61
C PHE A 68 12.33 1.67 -4.25
N LEU A 69 13.31 1.86 -5.14
CA LEU A 69 14.42 2.80 -4.93
C LEU A 69 13.94 4.26 -4.90
N LYS A 70 12.96 4.62 -5.74
CA LYS A 70 12.29 5.92 -5.66
C LYS A 70 11.61 6.10 -4.31
N TYR A 71 10.95 5.07 -3.80
CA TYR A 71 10.35 5.09 -2.47
C TYR A 71 11.40 5.24 -1.36
N LEU A 72 12.53 4.53 -1.41
CA LEU A 72 13.60 4.69 -0.43
C LEU A 72 14.20 6.10 -0.44
N SER A 73 14.38 6.68 -1.62
CA SER A 73 14.83 8.07 -1.77
C SER A 73 13.83 9.05 -1.15
N TRP A 74 12.53 8.91 -1.46
CA TRP A 74 11.47 9.72 -0.84
C TRP A 74 11.43 9.53 0.67
N ARG A 75 11.53 8.30 1.17
CA ARG A 75 11.49 8.01 2.61
C ARG A 75 12.63 8.71 3.34
N ARG A 76 13.84 8.71 2.77
CA ARG A 76 14.99 9.40 3.38
C ARG A 76 14.84 10.92 3.39
N THR A 77 14.29 11.50 2.33
CA THR A 77 14.10 12.96 2.26
C THR A 77 12.91 13.45 3.08
N PHE A 78 11.85 12.63 3.16
CA PHE A 78 10.57 13.02 3.75
C PHE A 78 10.37 12.52 5.20
N LEU A 79 10.96 11.38 5.55
CA LEU A 79 10.93 10.77 6.87
C LEU A 79 12.36 10.57 7.40
N PRO A 80 13.09 11.65 7.72
CA PRO A 80 14.48 11.55 8.18
C PRO A 80 14.61 10.70 9.46
N GLU A 81 13.64 10.81 10.37
CA GLU A 81 13.56 10.03 11.62
C GLU A 81 12.87 8.66 11.42
N GLY A 82 12.40 8.36 10.21
CA GLY A 82 11.73 7.10 9.88
C GLY A 82 10.26 7.01 10.30
N PHE A 83 9.76 7.95 11.12
CA PHE A 83 8.36 8.05 11.55
C PHE A 83 7.90 9.50 11.63
N ILE A 84 6.58 9.70 11.71
CA ILE A 84 5.94 10.98 12.03
C ILE A 84 5.45 10.88 13.47
N SER A 85 5.79 11.86 14.30
CA SER A 85 5.38 11.87 15.70
C SER A 85 3.88 12.08 15.81
N GLU A 86 3.20 11.32 16.68
CA GLU A 86 1.78 11.54 16.96
C GLU A 86 1.49 12.96 17.46
N LEU A 87 2.46 13.59 18.14
CA LEU A 87 2.32 14.99 18.58
C LEU A 87 2.20 15.96 17.39
N GLU A 88 2.94 15.71 16.30
CA GLU A 88 2.91 16.52 15.07
C GLU A 88 1.55 16.46 14.39
N ILE A 89 0.84 15.34 14.55
CA ILE A 89 -0.47 15.10 13.90
C ILE A 89 -1.65 15.04 14.86
N SER A 90 -1.43 15.31 16.15
CA SER A 90 -2.42 15.12 17.22
C SER A 90 -3.72 15.89 16.97
N THR A 91 -3.61 17.10 16.43
CA THR A 91 -4.75 17.95 16.05
C THR A 91 -5.52 17.41 14.86
N GLN A 92 -4.83 16.87 13.84
CA GLN A 92 -5.48 16.29 12.66
C GLN A 92 -6.10 14.92 12.97
N LEU A 93 -5.50 14.17 13.90
CA LEU A 93 -6.01 12.88 14.37
C LEU A 93 -7.28 13.06 15.21
N ALA A 94 -7.32 14.06 16.10
CA ALA A 94 -8.48 14.37 16.93
C ALA A 94 -9.73 14.72 16.12
N ASP A 95 -9.53 15.24 14.90
CA ASP A 95 -10.60 15.66 14.02
C ASP A 95 -11.34 14.50 13.33
N ASN A 96 -10.82 13.26 13.38
CA ASN A 96 -11.44 12.06 12.79
C ASN A 96 -11.92 12.24 11.33
N LYS A 97 -11.18 13.04 10.56
CA LYS A 97 -11.54 13.40 9.17
C LYS A 97 -11.28 12.31 8.16
N LEU A 98 -10.57 11.26 8.54
CA LEU A 98 -10.24 10.15 7.66
C LEU A 98 -10.43 8.85 8.43
N CYS A 99 -11.24 7.92 7.90
CA CYS A 99 -11.37 6.60 8.48
C CYS A 99 -11.23 5.51 7.40
N MET A 100 -10.57 4.41 7.78
CA MET A 100 -10.57 3.18 6.98
C MET A 100 -11.80 2.38 7.36
N GLN A 101 -12.82 2.38 6.50
CA GLN A 101 -14.12 1.77 6.84
C GLN A 101 -14.24 0.29 6.46
N GLY A 102 -13.19 -0.28 5.85
CA GLY A 102 -13.13 -1.68 5.47
C GLY A 102 -12.55 -1.87 4.08
N VAL A 103 -12.95 -2.97 3.45
CA VAL A 103 -12.60 -3.31 2.06
C VAL A 103 -13.88 -3.44 1.23
N ASP A 104 -13.80 -3.15 -0.06
CA ASP A 104 -14.90 -3.37 -0.99
C ASP A 104 -15.08 -4.86 -1.34
N LYS A 105 -16.00 -5.17 -2.26
CA LYS A 105 -16.29 -6.55 -2.69
C LYS A 105 -15.10 -7.25 -3.39
N GLN A 106 -14.12 -6.49 -3.84
CA GLN A 106 -12.91 -6.99 -4.49
C GLN A 106 -11.71 -6.99 -3.52
N GLY A 107 -11.94 -6.67 -2.24
CA GLY A 107 -10.88 -6.61 -1.23
C GLY A 107 -10.07 -5.31 -1.27
N ARG A 108 -10.48 -4.29 -2.02
CA ARG A 108 -9.78 -3.01 -2.14
C ARG A 108 -10.12 -2.13 -0.93
N PRO A 109 -9.13 -1.55 -0.23
CA PRO A 109 -9.39 -0.76 0.97
C PRO A 109 -10.19 0.51 0.64
N ILE A 110 -11.23 0.78 1.44
CA ILE A 110 -12.06 1.97 1.34
C ILE A 110 -11.62 2.97 2.41
N VAL A 111 -11.23 4.16 1.96
CA VAL A 111 -11.00 5.31 2.83
C VAL A 111 -12.16 6.29 2.68
N VAL A 112 -12.75 6.64 3.80
CA VAL A 112 -13.82 7.64 3.89
C VAL A 112 -13.24 8.90 4.50
N ALA A 113 -13.35 10.00 3.75
CA ALA A 113 -12.92 11.31 4.21
C ALA A 113 -14.16 12.17 4.56
N PHE A 114 -14.17 12.71 5.77
CA PHE A 114 -15.17 13.66 6.24
C PHE A 114 -14.64 15.09 6.11
N GLY A 115 -15.13 15.81 5.11
CA GLY A 115 -14.92 17.25 5.00
C GLY A 115 -15.93 17.97 5.90
N GLY A 116 -15.47 18.48 7.04
CA GLY A 116 -16.29 19.26 7.96
C GLY A 116 -15.58 20.52 8.42
N MET A 117 -16.19 21.67 8.12
CA MET A 117 -15.97 22.97 8.77
C MET A 117 -16.55 22.94 10.21
N PRO A 118 -16.19 23.90 11.10
CA PRO A 118 -16.61 23.94 12.50
C PRO A 118 -18.11 23.71 12.74
N LYS A 119 -18.44 23.19 13.93
CA LYS A 119 -19.77 22.67 14.32
C LYS A 119 -20.92 23.56 13.84
N GLY A 120 -21.70 23.07 12.87
CA GLY A 120 -22.94 23.71 12.42
C GLY A 120 -23.16 23.76 10.90
N GLN A 121 -22.18 23.36 10.08
CA GLN A 121 -22.31 23.35 8.62
C GLN A 121 -22.37 21.93 8.02
N GLU A 122 -22.92 21.84 6.80
CA GLU A 122 -23.09 20.61 6.04
C GLU A 122 -21.76 19.87 5.87
N LYS A 123 -21.80 18.56 6.10
CA LYS A 123 -20.64 17.67 6.00
C LYS A 123 -20.68 17.00 4.64
N PHE A 124 -19.64 17.16 3.85
CA PHE A 124 -19.49 16.39 2.61
C PHE A 124 -18.64 15.15 2.89
N VAL A 125 -19.07 14.02 2.34
CA VAL A 125 -18.33 12.75 2.42
C VAL A 125 -17.73 12.49 1.04
N ALA A 126 -16.42 12.33 1.01
CA ALA A 126 -15.70 11.89 -0.19
C ALA A 126 -15.30 10.43 0.00
N ILE A 127 -15.66 9.59 -0.97
CA ILE A 127 -15.21 8.19 -1.07
C ILE A 127 -14.28 8.14 -2.28
N GLY A 128 -13.01 7.85 -2.03
CA GLY A 128 -12.02 7.62 -3.08
C GLY A 128 -11.82 6.13 -3.28
N ASP A 129 -11.95 5.64 -4.52
CA ASP A 129 -11.43 4.33 -4.90
C ASP A 129 -9.90 4.43 -4.95
N LEU A 130 -9.21 3.57 -4.20
CA LEU A 130 -7.75 3.56 -4.10
C LEU A 130 -7.10 2.63 -5.13
N GLU A 131 -7.85 2.16 -6.14
CA GLU A 131 -7.29 1.35 -7.22
C GLU A 131 -6.11 2.07 -7.91
N GLY A 132 -4.94 1.43 -7.91
CA GLY A 132 -3.71 2.02 -8.46
C GLY A 132 -3.05 3.10 -7.61
N TRP A 133 -3.56 3.41 -6.42
CA TRP A 133 -2.94 4.38 -5.51
C TRP A 133 -1.67 3.80 -4.87
N GLY A 134 -0.54 4.00 -5.53
CA GLY A 134 0.78 3.63 -5.03
C GLY A 134 1.32 4.64 -4.00
N TYR A 135 2.29 4.21 -3.19
CA TYR A 135 2.98 5.07 -2.22
C TYR A 135 3.63 6.31 -2.86
N SER A 136 4.01 6.24 -4.15
CA SER A 136 4.55 7.39 -4.91
C SER A 136 3.56 8.56 -5.04
N ASN A 137 2.27 8.34 -4.81
CA ASN A 137 1.21 9.36 -4.83
C ASN A 137 0.58 9.61 -3.44
N SER A 138 1.09 9.02 -2.36
CA SER A 138 0.59 9.21 -0.99
C SER A 138 1.54 10.11 -0.20
N ASP A 139 1.32 11.42 -0.27
CA ASP A 139 2.01 12.41 0.54
C ASP A 139 1.15 12.75 1.76
N ILE A 140 1.57 12.27 2.93
CA ILE A 140 0.85 12.53 4.18
C ILE A 140 0.84 14.01 4.55
N ARG A 141 1.88 14.79 4.23
CA ARG A 141 1.86 16.25 4.44
C ARG A 141 0.94 16.94 3.42
N ALA A 142 0.79 16.41 2.20
CA ALA A 142 -0.24 16.88 1.28
C ALA A 142 -1.64 16.59 1.82
N TYR A 143 -1.87 15.44 2.46
CA TYR A 143 -3.11 15.18 3.19
C TYR A 143 -3.27 16.14 4.36
N LEU A 144 -2.25 16.35 5.19
CA LEU A 144 -2.31 17.32 6.30
C LEU A 144 -2.60 18.73 5.80
N ALA A 145 -1.95 19.18 4.72
CA ALA A 145 -2.18 20.47 4.10
C ALA A 145 -3.60 20.58 3.54
N SER A 146 -4.11 19.52 2.91
CA SER A 146 -5.50 19.47 2.44
C SER A 146 -6.50 19.53 3.61
N LEU A 147 -6.20 18.85 4.73
CA LEU A 147 -7.02 18.90 5.94
C LEU A 147 -7.02 20.30 6.56
N SER A 148 -5.88 20.99 6.58
CA SER A 148 -5.79 22.39 7.02
C SER A 148 -6.58 23.34 6.13
N ILE A 149 -6.60 23.13 4.81
CA ILE A 149 -7.41 23.93 3.88
C ILE A 149 -8.91 23.67 4.08
N LEU A 150 -9.30 22.42 4.34
CA LEU A 150 -10.68 22.04 4.64
C LEU A 150 -11.16 22.47 6.04
N GLN A 151 -10.27 23.00 6.88
CA GLN A 151 -10.56 23.51 8.23
C GLN A 151 -10.84 25.00 8.31
N VAL A 152 -10.69 25.75 7.20
CA VAL A 152 -10.96 27.20 7.13
C VAL A 152 -12.44 27.49 7.31
#